data_AF-A0AAQ3KUJ1-F1
#
_entry.id   AF-A0AAQ3KUJ1-F1
#
_cell.length_a   1.000
_cell.length_b   1.000
_cell.length_c   1.000
_cell.angle_alpha   90.00
_cell.angle_beta   90.00
_cell.angle_gamma   90.00
#
_symmetry.space_group_name_H-M   'P 1'
#
loop_
_entity.id
_entity.type
_entity.pdbx_description
1 polymer ?
#
loop_
_entity_poly.entity_id
_entity_poly.type
_entity_poly.pdbx_seq_one_letter_code
_entity_poly.pdbx_strand_id
1 'polypeptide(L)'
;MKLALGVSRPSTSYPLMTTKPRRSTIVASTSTAFPSGHTPTVTIGKRWREYQGANNWDGLLDPLDDVLRSEILRYGEFARAAYTCFDFNPSSGSYGTCLFPKHSLLSCAGLPDTGYRITRNLTATSGSRLPRWVEPVEHLWHWCAGSSPEWFSRSTSWIGFVAVCEDEDEIERLGRRDIVISYRGTATFLEWLENVQATLTDLPAPALGSAEPIGIERGFWSLFTSAMPDSRSLRDQVRQEIRKIIDKYSGSGTPLSLTVTGHSLGAALAVLTAYDITTAFEDAPMATVMSFGGPRVGNASLRRGLEQKETKVLRIVNTQDIITKVPGFVVDDPEHSAAAAAEENDGWLRSWAYADIGRELRLSGQKTANVVACHDLSVYLDLVNQLGDTDKNKSLVKPELHSRPEWVQPVPIIC
;
A
#
# COMPACT_ATOMS: atom_id res chain seq x y z
N MET A 1 78.62 -24.27 31.64
CA MET A 1 77.86 -25.55 31.63
C MET A 1 76.45 -25.20 31.14
N LYS A 2 76.02 -25.55 29.92
CA LYS A 2 75.35 -26.83 29.54
C LYS A 2 74.28 -27.22 30.60
N LEU A 3 73.00 -27.38 30.31
CA LEU A 3 72.39 -28.15 29.22
C LEU A 3 70.93 -27.72 28.97
N ALA A 4 70.52 -27.91 27.72
CA ALA A 4 69.14 -27.93 27.25
C ALA A 4 68.41 -29.23 27.64
N LEU A 5 67.10 -29.16 27.78
CA LEU A 5 66.18 -30.28 27.55
C LEU A 5 64.98 -29.73 26.78
N GLY A 6 64.91 -30.09 25.50
CA GLY A 6 63.75 -29.85 24.65
C GLY A 6 62.70 -30.93 24.86
N VAL A 7 61.45 -30.61 24.51
CA VAL A 7 60.49 -31.61 24.08
C VAL A 7 59.75 -31.07 22.84
N SER A 8 59.82 -31.93 21.84
CA SER A 8 59.30 -31.91 20.48
C SER A 8 57.78 -31.73 20.35
N ARG A 9 57.38 -30.98 19.33
CA ARG A 9 56.03 -31.01 18.75
C ARG A 9 55.75 -32.36 18.08
N PRO A 10 54.49 -32.81 18.09
CA PRO A 10 53.89 -33.48 16.94
C PRO A 10 52.98 -32.49 16.20
N SER A 11 53.31 -32.33 14.93
CA SER A 11 52.46 -31.83 13.86
C SER A 11 51.18 -32.66 13.73
N THR A 12 50.03 -32.01 13.88
CA THR A 12 48.79 -32.49 13.26
C THR A 12 48.14 -31.32 12.55
N SER A 13 48.26 -31.37 11.23
CA SER A 13 47.62 -30.47 10.27
C SER A 13 46.10 -30.67 10.30
N TYR A 14 45.36 -29.65 10.71
CA TYR A 14 43.96 -29.49 10.35
C TYR A 14 43.88 -28.36 9.32
N PRO A 15 43.25 -28.57 8.15
CA PRO A 15 43.11 -27.51 7.16
C PRO A 15 42.25 -26.39 7.75
N LEU A 16 42.82 -25.18 7.80
CA LEU A 16 42.07 -23.96 8.07
C LEU A 16 41.12 -23.77 6.88
N MET A 17 39.88 -24.24 6.98
CA MET A 17 38.83 -23.84 6.04
C MET A 17 38.61 -22.35 6.21
N THR A 18 39.21 -21.58 5.30
CA THR A 18 38.87 -20.18 5.09
C THR A 18 37.43 -20.14 4.59
N THR A 19 36.46 -20.06 5.49
CA THR A 19 35.08 -19.71 5.13
C THR A 19 35.09 -18.24 4.76
N LYS A 20 35.29 -17.95 3.48
CA LYS A 20 34.98 -16.65 2.89
C LYS A 20 33.58 -16.23 3.36
N PRO A 21 33.36 -14.98 3.80
CA PRO A 21 32.00 -14.52 4.06
C PRO A 21 31.22 -14.68 2.76
N ARG A 22 30.18 -15.52 2.80
CA ARG A 22 29.23 -15.68 1.70
C ARG A 22 28.57 -14.32 1.53
N ARG A 23 29.02 -13.59 0.49
CA ARG A 23 28.32 -12.44 -0.08
C ARG A 23 26.91 -12.93 -0.41
N SER A 24 25.93 -12.63 0.43
CA SER A 24 24.53 -12.73 0.07
C SER A 24 24.23 -11.55 -0.84
N THR A 25 24.69 -11.65 -2.08
CA THR A 25 24.19 -10.82 -3.16
C THR A 25 22.73 -11.22 -3.30
N ILE A 26 21.82 -10.40 -2.79
CA ILE A 26 20.43 -10.44 -3.21
C ILE A 26 20.46 -9.97 -4.66
N VAL A 27 20.70 -10.92 -5.56
CA VAL A 27 20.42 -10.73 -6.97
C VAL A 27 18.91 -10.64 -7.01
N ALA A 28 18.39 -9.44 -7.29
CA ALA A 28 17.02 -9.29 -7.70
C ALA A 28 16.82 -10.27 -8.86
N SER A 29 16.07 -11.34 -8.61
CA SER A 29 15.73 -12.33 -9.62
C SER A 29 14.96 -11.60 -10.71
N THR A 30 15.66 -11.24 -11.78
CA THR A 30 15.05 -10.95 -13.08
C THR A 30 14.39 -12.23 -13.55
N SER A 31 13.14 -12.42 -13.17
CA SER A 31 12.31 -13.53 -13.62
C SER A 31 11.13 -12.97 -14.37
N THR A 32 11.14 -13.29 -15.67
CA THR A 32 10.05 -13.23 -16.65
C THR A 32 9.44 -11.85 -16.87
N ALA A 33 9.98 -11.17 -17.89
CA ALA A 33 9.22 -10.19 -18.65
C ALA A 33 7.85 -10.79 -18.99
N PHE A 34 6.79 -10.18 -18.46
CA PHE A 34 5.44 -10.45 -18.92
C PHE A 34 5.40 -10.15 -20.43
N PRO A 35 4.79 -11.02 -21.24
CA PRO A 35 4.66 -10.75 -22.65
C PRO A 35 3.93 -9.41 -22.81
N SER A 36 4.56 -8.50 -23.53
CA SER A 36 4.02 -7.22 -24.00
C SER A 36 2.91 -7.45 -25.02
N GLY A 37 1.88 -8.17 -24.62
CA GLY A 37 0.61 -8.27 -25.33
C GLY A 37 -0.33 -7.26 -24.71
N HIS A 38 -0.84 -6.33 -25.52
CA HIS A 38 -1.98 -5.52 -25.13
C HIS A 38 -3.12 -6.46 -24.73
N THR A 39 -3.30 -6.72 -23.45
CA THR A 39 -4.58 -7.20 -22.93
C THR A 39 -5.61 -6.15 -23.33
N PRO A 40 -6.69 -6.51 -24.04
CA PRO A 40 -7.70 -5.55 -24.45
C PRO A 40 -8.20 -4.83 -23.20
N THR A 41 -7.84 -3.55 -23.08
CA THR A 41 -8.14 -2.75 -21.91
C THR A 41 -9.65 -2.54 -21.90
N VAL A 42 -10.33 -3.10 -20.91
CA VAL A 42 -11.78 -3.06 -20.84
C VAL A 42 -12.24 -1.59 -20.78
N THR A 43 -13.17 -1.24 -21.66
CA THR A 43 -13.77 0.10 -21.69
C THR A 43 -14.66 0.28 -20.46
N ILE A 44 -14.33 1.28 -19.64
CA ILE A 44 -15.07 1.64 -18.43
C ILE A 44 -16.16 2.65 -18.79
N GLY A 45 -15.78 3.69 -19.55
CA GLY A 45 -16.67 4.72 -20.07
C GLY A 45 -17.64 5.27 -19.02
N LYS A 46 -18.95 5.23 -19.31
CA LYS A 46 -20.00 5.82 -18.47
C LYS A 46 -20.14 5.18 -17.08
N ARG A 47 -19.64 3.96 -16.88
CA ARG A 47 -19.71 3.24 -15.59
C ARG A 47 -18.57 3.59 -14.64
N TRP A 48 -17.71 4.55 -14.97
CA TRP A 48 -16.51 4.82 -14.19
C TRP A 48 -16.73 5.11 -12.71
N ARG A 49 -17.82 5.81 -12.37
CA ARG A 49 -18.17 6.12 -10.97
C ARG A 49 -18.45 4.85 -10.16
N GLU A 50 -19.01 3.83 -10.79
CA GLU A 50 -19.30 2.53 -10.18
C GLU A 50 -17.99 1.83 -9.78
N TYR A 51 -17.03 1.74 -10.70
CA TYR A 51 -15.72 1.12 -10.45
C TYR A 51 -14.82 1.96 -9.52
N GLN A 52 -15.11 3.26 -9.41
CA GLN A 52 -14.51 4.15 -8.41
C GLN A 52 -15.27 4.11 -7.06
N GLY A 53 -16.27 3.23 -6.91
CA GLY A 53 -16.88 2.94 -5.63
C GLY A 53 -18.05 3.83 -5.24
N ALA A 54 -18.70 4.51 -6.18
CA ALA A 54 -19.88 5.35 -5.89
C ALA A 54 -20.92 4.60 -5.03
N ASN A 55 -21.18 3.33 -5.35
CA ASN A 55 -22.02 2.41 -4.58
C ASN A 55 -21.23 1.45 -3.67
N ASN A 56 -20.08 1.88 -3.15
CA ASN A 56 -19.23 1.09 -2.24
C ASN A 56 -18.88 -0.32 -2.79
N TRP A 57 -18.75 -0.43 -4.12
CA TRP A 57 -18.49 -1.67 -4.86
C TRP A 57 -19.49 -2.80 -4.55
N ASP A 58 -20.73 -2.46 -4.20
CA ASP A 58 -21.78 -3.45 -3.97
C ASP A 58 -22.01 -4.32 -5.22
N GLY A 59 -22.05 -5.64 -5.03
CA GLY A 59 -22.14 -6.63 -6.11
C GLY A 59 -20.88 -6.79 -6.99
N LEU A 60 -19.77 -6.10 -6.71
CA LEU A 60 -18.55 -6.18 -7.52
C LEU A 60 -17.38 -6.92 -6.85
N LEU A 61 -17.48 -7.25 -5.56
CA LEU A 61 -16.37 -7.82 -4.77
C LEU A 61 -16.46 -9.33 -4.55
N ASP A 62 -17.66 -9.92 -4.62
CA ASP A 62 -17.89 -11.35 -4.40
C ASP A 62 -19.08 -11.86 -5.26
N PRO A 63 -18.81 -12.51 -6.42
CA PRO A 63 -17.49 -12.71 -7.03
C PRO A 63 -16.88 -11.39 -7.50
N LEU A 64 -15.54 -11.35 -7.61
CA LEU A 64 -14.83 -10.15 -8.05
C LEU A 64 -15.08 -9.90 -9.54
N ASP A 65 -15.68 -8.76 -9.87
CA ASP A 65 -15.93 -8.33 -11.25
C ASP A 65 -14.59 -8.18 -12.02
N ASP A 66 -14.55 -8.67 -13.27
CA ASP A 66 -13.33 -8.72 -14.08
C ASP A 66 -12.78 -7.32 -14.45
N VAL A 67 -13.65 -6.34 -14.62
CA VAL A 67 -13.27 -4.96 -14.91
C VAL A 67 -12.70 -4.31 -13.65
N LEU A 68 -13.38 -4.50 -12.51
CA LEU A 68 -12.87 -4.03 -11.22
C LEU A 68 -11.53 -4.69 -10.89
N ARG A 69 -11.39 -6.01 -11.10
CA ARG A 69 -10.13 -6.74 -10.94
C ARG A 69 -9.00 -6.13 -11.77
N SER A 70 -9.28 -5.82 -13.04
CA SER A 70 -8.32 -5.20 -13.94
C SER A 70 -7.91 -3.79 -13.46
N GLU A 71 -8.84 -2.98 -12.96
CA GLU A 71 -8.54 -1.67 -12.40
C GLU A 71 -7.74 -1.76 -11.09
N ILE A 72 -8.07 -2.71 -10.21
CA ILE A 72 -7.29 -2.97 -8.99
C ILE A 72 -5.84 -3.31 -9.38
N LEU A 73 -5.63 -4.22 -10.34
CA LEU A 73 -4.29 -4.56 -10.80
C LEU A 73 -3.58 -3.34 -11.40
N ARG A 74 -4.26 -2.54 -12.21
CA ARG A 74 -3.70 -1.31 -12.81
C ARG A 74 -3.23 -0.31 -11.75
N TYR A 75 -4.03 -0.04 -10.72
CA TYR A 75 -3.60 0.84 -9.62
C TYR A 75 -2.50 0.19 -8.77
N GLY A 76 -2.50 -1.13 -8.64
CA GLY A 76 -1.41 -1.89 -8.05
C GLY A 76 -0.08 -1.74 -8.79
N GLU A 77 -0.11 -1.72 -10.13
CA GLU A 77 1.06 -1.44 -10.94
C GLU A 77 1.60 -0.03 -10.69
N PHE A 78 0.75 0.99 -10.55
CA PHE A 78 1.20 2.33 -10.16
C PHE A 78 1.89 2.33 -8.80
N ALA A 79 1.37 1.56 -7.83
CA ALA A 79 2.03 1.39 -6.53
C ALA A 79 3.38 0.67 -6.66
N ARG A 80 3.48 -0.35 -7.50
CA ARG A 80 4.75 -1.05 -7.81
C ARG A 80 5.76 -0.10 -8.47
N ALA A 81 5.32 0.71 -9.43
CA ALA A 81 6.17 1.69 -10.09
C ALA A 81 6.80 2.66 -9.10
N ALA A 82 6.09 3.02 -8.02
CA ALA A 82 6.69 3.84 -6.97
C ALA A 82 7.85 3.14 -6.25
N TYR A 83 7.79 1.82 -6.03
CA TYR A 83 8.95 1.08 -5.53
C TYR A 83 10.09 1.04 -6.54
N THR A 84 9.80 0.72 -7.81
CA THR A 84 10.82 0.63 -8.87
C THR A 84 11.59 1.94 -9.06
N CYS A 85 10.93 3.08 -8.85
CA CYS A 85 11.55 4.40 -9.00
C CYS A 85 12.49 4.77 -7.85
N PHE A 86 12.42 4.12 -6.69
CA PHE A 86 13.17 4.56 -5.51
C PHE A 86 14.54 3.88 -5.41
N ASP A 87 15.58 4.67 -5.09
CA ASP A 87 16.91 4.13 -4.84
C ASP A 87 17.01 3.53 -3.43
N PHE A 88 16.85 2.20 -3.35
CA PHE A 88 17.01 1.44 -2.12
C PHE A 88 18.47 1.11 -1.77
N ASN A 89 19.46 1.45 -2.60
CA ASN A 89 20.86 1.08 -2.36
C ASN A 89 21.52 2.08 -1.39
N PRO A 90 21.81 1.73 -0.12
CA PRO A 90 22.37 2.68 0.84
C PRO A 90 23.79 3.12 0.51
N SER A 91 24.47 2.39 -0.39
CA SER A 91 25.81 2.74 -0.87
C SER A 91 25.79 3.74 -2.04
N SER A 92 24.60 4.06 -2.57
CA SER A 92 24.43 4.99 -3.67
C SER A 92 24.37 6.44 -3.20
N GLY A 93 25.00 7.37 -3.93
CA GLY A 93 24.88 8.81 -3.66
C GLY A 93 23.45 9.35 -3.85
N SER A 94 22.65 8.65 -4.68
CA SER A 94 21.23 8.93 -4.91
C SER A 94 20.29 8.17 -3.98
N TYR A 95 20.79 7.47 -2.95
CA TYR A 95 19.95 6.80 -1.96
C TYR A 95 18.87 7.75 -1.41
N GLY A 96 17.64 7.25 -1.32
CA GLY A 96 16.52 8.05 -0.86
C GLY A 96 15.87 8.92 -1.93
N THR A 97 16.33 8.87 -3.18
CA THR A 97 15.81 9.70 -4.29
C THR A 97 15.19 8.85 -5.41
N CYS A 98 14.60 9.52 -6.40
CA CYS A 98 14.06 8.86 -7.59
C CYS A 98 15.17 8.56 -8.60
N LEU A 99 15.23 7.32 -9.08
CA LEU A 99 16.21 6.82 -10.05
C LEU A 99 15.98 7.38 -11.47
N PHE A 100 14.75 7.76 -11.81
CA PHE A 100 14.36 8.08 -13.18
C PHE A 100 13.94 9.53 -13.36
N PRO A 101 14.24 10.14 -14.52
CA PRO A 101 13.78 11.49 -14.81
C PRO A 101 12.27 11.49 -15.04
N LYS A 102 11.64 12.61 -14.65
CA LYS A 102 10.17 12.76 -14.63
C LYS A 102 9.46 12.39 -15.95
N HIS A 103 10.06 12.68 -17.10
CA HIS A 103 9.43 12.46 -18.41
C HIS A 103 9.46 10.99 -18.87
N SER A 104 10.37 10.17 -18.33
CA SER A 104 10.47 8.74 -18.66
C SER A 104 10.14 7.83 -17.47
N LEU A 105 9.75 8.41 -16.33
CA LEU A 105 9.59 7.71 -15.05
C LEU A 105 8.71 6.47 -15.16
N LEU A 106 7.50 6.58 -15.74
CA LEU A 106 6.58 5.45 -15.86
C LEU A 106 7.13 4.35 -16.80
N SER A 107 7.67 4.74 -17.96
CA SER A 107 8.29 3.80 -18.90
C SER A 107 9.47 3.04 -18.26
N CYS A 108 10.37 3.75 -17.58
CA CYS A 108 11.50 3.14 -16.86
C CYS A 108 11.05 2.28 -15.67
N ALA A 109 9.90 2.58 -15.07
CA ALA A 109 9.33 1.81 -13.97
C ALA A 109 8.57 0.56 -14.42
N GLY A 110 8.52 0.28 -15.73
CA GLY A 110 7.81 -0.88 -16.29
C GLY A 110 6.36 -0.61 -16.69
N LEU A 111 5.95 0.66 -16.78
CA LEU A 111 4.63 1.10 -17.21
C LEU A 111 4.71 2.03 -18.43
N PRO A 112 5.16 1.51 -19.59
CA PRO A 112 5.10 2.27 -20.84
C PRO A 112 3.64 2.48 -21.27
N ASP A 113 3.41 3.50 -22.11
CA ASP A 113 2.17 3.69 -22.86
C ASP A 113 0.88 3.72 -22.01
N THR A 114 0.97 4.20 -20.76
CA THR A 114 -0.19 4.31 -19.86
C THR A 114 -1.14 5.45 -20.22
N GLY A 115 -0.70 6.41 -21.03
CA GLY A 115 -1.41 7.68 -21.26
C GLY A 115 -1.29 8.71 -20.11
N TYR A 116 -0.57 8.37 -19.04
CA TYR A 116 -0.37 9.26 -17.89
C TYR A 116 0.94 10.04 -18.02
N ARG A 117 0.88 11.34 -17.70
CA ARG A 117 2.06 12.19 -17.54
C ARG A 117 2.32 12.47 -16.07
N ILE A 118 3.55 12.24 -15.61
CA ILE A 118 3.97 12.66 -14.27
C ILE A 118 3.93 14.19 -14.19
N THR A 119 3.29 14.71 -13.16
CA THR A 119 3.20 16.15 -12.90
C THR A 119 4.08 16.57 -11.72
N ARG A 120 4.31 15.68 -10.74
CA ARG A 120 5.12 15.99 -9.56
C ARG A 120 5.80 14.75 -8.97
N ASN A 121 7.07 14.89 -8.58
CA ASN A 121 7.74 13.97 -7.65
C ASN A 121 7.43 14.42 -6.22
N LEU A 122 7.11 13.46 -5.35
CA LEU A 122 6.74 13.71 -3.96
C LEU A 122 7.85 13.25 -3.03
N THR A 123 8.14 14.07 -2.03
CA THR A 123 9.06 13.73 -0.95
C THR A 123 8.36 13.85 0.40
N ALA A 124 8.74 12.99 1.34
CA ALA A 124 8.28 13.04 2.71
C ALA A 124 9.46 13.24 3.65
N THR A 125 9.22 13.97 4.74
CA THR A 125 10.23 14.24 5.77
C THR A 125 9.84 13.50 7.04
N SER A 126 10.74 12.69 7.58
CA SER A 126 10.53 12.11 8.91
C SER A 126 10.97 13.12 9.97
N GLY A 127 10.03 13.58 10.80
CA GLY A 127 10.33 14.49 11.92
C GLY A 127 11.07 13.84 13.09
N SER A 128 11.31 12.52 13.06
CA SER A 128 12.02 11.76 14.08
C SER A 128 13.45 11.42 13.66
N ARG A 129 14.38 11.54 14.61
CA ARG A 129 15.79 11.12 14.48
C ARG A 129 15.89 9.65 14.02
N LEU A 130 16.99 9.33 13.34
CA LEU A 130 17.37 7.98 12.92
C LEU A 130 17.19 6.95 14.06
N PRO A 131 16.96 5.66 13.74
CA PRO A 131 16.81 4.61 14.75
C PRO A 131 17.96 4.60 15.77
N ARG A 132 17.68 4.28 17.04
CA ARG A 132 18.68 4.29 18.14
C ARG A 132 19.91 3.40 17.90
N TRP A 133 19.83 2.40 17.04
CA TRP A 133 20.98 1.54 16.71
C TRP A 133 21.91 2.16 15.66
N VAL A 134 21.49 3.25 14.99
CA VAL A 134 22.32 4.02 14.07
C VAL A 134 23.07 5.15 14.80
N GLU A 135 22.67 5.54 16.02
CA GLU A 135 23.42 6.51 16.86
C GLU A 135 24.85 6.03 17.18
N PRO A 136 25.11 4.76 17.58
CA PRO A 136 26.46 4.25 17.75
C PRO A 136 27.27 4.26 16.44
N VAL A 137 26.62 4.05 15.30
CA VAL A 137 27.26 3.99 13.96
C VAL A 137 27.59 5.39 13.45
N GLU A 138 26.73 6.39 13.72
CA GLU A 138 26.96 7.81 13.46
C GLU A 138 28.19 8.31 14.23
N HIS A 139 28.26 8.00 15.54
CA HIS A 139 29.42 8.33 16.37
C HIS A 139 30.71 7.65 15.89
N LEU A 140 30.63 6.37 15.50
CA LEU A 140 31.78 5.63 14.98
C LEU A 140 32.24 6.18 13.62
N TRP A 141 31.32 6.53 12.73
CA TRP A 141 31.64 7.07 11.41
C TRP A 141 32.19 8.49 11.50
N HIS A 142 31.59 9.35 12.31
CA HIS A 142 32.09 10.70 12.58
C HIS A 142 33.52 10.66 13.16
N TRP A 143 33.82 9.68 14.04
CA TRP A 143 35.14 9.49 14.61
C TRP A 143 36.17 8.91 13.62
N CYS A 144 35.76 7.96 12.75
CA CYS A 144 36.65 7.30 11.79
C CYS A 144 36.89 8.09 10.49
N ALA A 145 35.90 8.83 10.00
CA ALA A 145 35.90 9.42 8.65
C ALA A 145 35.87 10.96 8.64
N GLY A 146 35.79 11.62 9.80
CA GLY A 146 35.80 13.08 9.92
C GLY A 146 34.53 13.80 9.44
N SER A 147 33.60 13.09 8.78
CA SER A 147 32.28 13.58 8.35
C SER A 147 31.30 12.40 8.20
N SER A 148 30.06 12.58 8.66
CA SER A 148 28.98 11.62 8.41
C SER A 148 28.60 11.60 6.92
N PRO A 149 28.23 10.46 6.32
CA PRO A 149 27.80 10.40 4.92
C PRO A 149 26.56 11.28 4.70
N GLU A 150 26.41 11.93 3.54
CA GLU A 150 25.27 12.84 3.27
C GLU A 150 23.90 12.19 3.48
N TRP A 151 23.76 10.87 3.27
CA TRP A 151 22.52 10.14 3.47
C TRP A 151 22.08 10.01 4.94
N PHE A 152 23.00 10.17 5.91
CA PHE A 152 22.67 10.25 7.35
C PHE A 152 21.99 11.58 7.71
N SER A 153 22.25 12.65 6.96
CA SER A 153 21.64 13.97 7.18
C SER A 153 20.32 14.15 6.42
N ARG A 154 19.92 13.20 5.57
CA ARG A 154 18.70 13.30 4.77
C ARG A 154 17.48 12.94 5.62
N SER A 155 16.85 13.96 6.19
CA SER A 155 15.53 13.85 6.82
C SER A 155 14.39 13.71 5.82
N THR A 156 14.64 13.97 4.53
CA THR A 156 13.66 13.95 3.44
C THR A 156 14.01 12.87 2.41
N SER A 157 13.02 12.06 2.04
CA SER A 157 13.15 11.00 1.03
C SER A 157 12.03 11.03 0.01
N TRP A 158 12.30 10.59 -1.21
CA TRP A 158 11.28 10.40 -2.23
C TRP A 158 10.30 9.30 -1.80
N ILE A 159 9.00 9.56 -1.93
CA ILE A 159 7.92 8.70 -1.43
C ILE A 159 6.90 8.33 -2.51
N GLY A 160 6.90 9.01 -3.65
CA GLY A 160 5.88 8.79 -4.66
C GLY A 160 5.82 9.87 -5.72
N PHE A 161 4.72 9.88 -6.47
CA PHE A 161 4.49 10.83 -7.55
C PHE A 161 3.00 11.14 -7.75
N VAL A 162 2.75 12.26 -8.43
CA VAL A 162 1.44 12.62 -8.99
C VAL A 162 1.52 12.50 -10.50
N ALA A 163 0.53 11.85 -11.10
CA ALA A 163 0.36 11.67 -12.53
C ALA A 163 -1.06 12.08 -12.94
N VAL A 164 -1.23 12.55 -14.17
CA VAL A 164 -2.55 12.85 -14.74
C VAL A 164 -2.65 12.22 -16.12
N CYS A 165 -3.80 11.61 -16.41
CA CYS A 165 -4.08 11.09 -17.74
C CYS A 165 -4.21 12.26 -18.73
N GLU A 166 -3.37 12.28 -19.77
CA GLU A 166 -3.40 13.27 -20.85
C GLU A 166 -3.72 12.69 -22.21
N ASP A 167 -3.62 11.37 -22.35
CA ASP A 167 -3.99 10.66 -23.57
C ASP A 167 -5.50 10.59 -23.74
N GLU A 168 -6.00 11.05 -24.89
CA GLU A 168 -7.45 11.17 -25.11
C GLU A 168 -8.13 9.82 -25.31
N ASP A 169 -7.43 8.81 -25.88
CA ASP A 169 -7.97 7.45 -26.04
C ASP A 169 -8.13 6.78 -24.66
N GLU A 170 -7.15 6.93 -23.78
CA GLU A 170 -7.23 6.43 -22.40
C GLU A 170 -8.30 7.19 -21.59
N ILE A 171 -8.47 8.49 -21.79
CA ILE A 171 -9.56 9.27 -21.17
C ILE A 171 -10.92 8.78 -21.63
N GLU A 172 -11.11 8.51 -22.92
CA GLU A 172 -12.34 7.94 -23.47
C GLU A 172 -12.60 6.55 -22.87
N ARG A 173 -11.56 5.70 -22.82
CA ARG A 173 -11.65 4.37 -22.21
C ARG A 173 -12.07 4.43 -20.74
N LEU A 174 -11.47 5.35 -19.97
CA LEU A 174 -11.76 5.55 -18.55
C LEU A 174 -13.09 6.31 -18.32
N GLY A 175 -13.61 7.01 -19.32
CA GLY A 175 -14.77 7.90 -19.22
C GLY A 175 -14.54 9.16 -18.37
N ARG A 176 -13.27 9.46 -18.03
CA ARG A 176 -12.85 10.52 -17.11
C ARG A 176 -11.37 10.83 -17.28
N ARG A 177 -10.97 12.04 -16.90
CA ARG A 177 -9.57 12.39 -16.70
C ARG A 177 -9.16 12.00 -15.28
N ASP A 178 -8.39 10.93 -15.17
CA ASP A 178 -7.96 10.41 -13.88
C ASP A 178 -6.63 11.02 -13.43
N ILE A 179 -6.59 11.48 -12.19
CA ILE A 179 -5.37 11.89 -11.49
C ILE A 179 -4.96 10.74 -10.60
N VAL A 180 -3.73 10.25 -10.74
CA VAL A 180 -3.17 9.20 -9.89
C VAL A 180 -2.11 9.80 -8.97
N ILE A 181 -2.28 9.61 -7.67
CA ILE A 181 -1.21 9.78 -6.70
C ILE A 181 -0.77 8.38 -6.25
N SER A 182 0.51 8.06 -6.44
CA SER A 182 1.07 6.78 -6.05
C SER A 182 2.12 6.95 -4.96
N TYR A 183 1.97 6.18 -3.88
CA TYR A 183 2.93 6.13 -2.78
C TYR A 183 3.57 4.75 -2.66
N ARG A 184 4.90 4.73 -2.52
CA ARG A 184 5.60 3.54 -2.04
C ARG A 184 5.41 3.38 -0.53
N GLY A 185 5.57 2.16 -0.05
CA GLY A 185 5.83 1.89 1.35
C GLY A 185 7.33 1.90 1.67
N THR A 186 7.69 1.43 2.85
CA THR A 186 9.09 1.26 3.29
C THR A 186 9.55 -0.17 2.99
N ALA A 187 10.80 -0.32 2.53
CA ALA A 187 11.39 -1.65 2.30
C ALA A 187 11.50 -2.48 3.59
N THR A 188 11.59 -1.81 4.75
CA THR A 188 11.60 -2.42 6.08
C THR A 188 10.45 -1.88 6.92
N PHE A 189 9.20 -2.03 6.44
CA PHE A 189 8.02 -1.53 7.17
C PHE A 189 7.91 -2.04 8.61
N LEU A 190 8.42 -3.25 8.92
CA LEU A 190 8.48 -3.74 10.30
C LEU A 190 9.35 -2.85 11.20
N GLU A 191 10.50 -2.39 10.73
CA GLU A 191 11.34 -1.45 11.48
C GLU A 191 10.65 -0.08 11.62
N TRP A 192 9.85 0.33 10.63
CA TRP A 192 9.05 1.55 10.75
C TRP A 192 7.89 1.37 11.73
N LEU A 193 7.21 0.22 11.73
CA LEU A 193 6.13 -0.13 12.64
C LEU A 193 6.64 -0.27 14.09
N GLU A 194 7.86 -0.75 14.30
CA GLU A 194 8.51 -0.69 15.62
C GLU A 194 8.75 0.77 16.08
N ASN A 195 8.99 1.68 15.14
CA ASN A 195 9.10 3.12 15.39
C ASN A 195 7.74 3.84 15.44
N VAL A 196 6.65 3.19 15.03
CA VAL A 196 5.29 3.67 15.17
C VAL A 196 4.93 3.62 16.64
N GLN A 197 4.81 4.81 17.22
CA GLN A 197 4.10 4.94 18.48
C GLN A 197 2.64 4.69 18.14
N ALA A 198 2.04 3.61 18.64
CA ALA A 198 0.61 3.31 18.49
C ALA A 198 -0.27 4.32 19.27
N THR A 199 0.00 5.61 19.07
CA THR A 199 -0.59 6.75 19.74
C THR A 199 -1.31 7.56 18.66
N LEU A 200 -2.62 7.67 18.79
CA LEU A 200 -3.40 8.58 17.97
C LEU A 200 -3.06 10.03 18.38
N THR A 201 -2.92 10.90 17.40
CA THR A 201 -2.80 12.35 17.55
C THR A 201 -4.09 12.99 17.06
N ASP A 202 -4.61 13.92 17.84
CA ASP A 202 -5.81 14.67 17.46
C ASP A 202 -5.48 15.67 16.34
N LEU A 203 -6.37 15.73 15.34
CA LEU A 203 -6.41 16.87 14.44
C LEU A 203 -7.12 18.05 15.13
N PRO A 204 -6.63 19.30 14.97
CA PRO A 204 -7.21 20.48 15.60
C PRO A 204 -8.58 20.90 15.03
N ALA A 205 -9.21 20.10 14.17
CA ALA A 205 -10.53 20.37 13.64
C ALA A 205 -11.49 19.23 14.05
N PRO A 206 -12.57 19.52 14.81
CA PRO A 206 -13.66 18.56 14.93
C PRO A 206 -14.23 18.30 13.53
N ALA A 207 -14.48 17.04 13.18
CA ALA A 207 -15.34 16.73 12.05
C ALA A 207 -16.65 17.51 12.25
N LEU A 208 -17.11 18.17 11.19
CA LEU A 208 -18.27 19.04 11.20
C LEU A 208 -19.47 18.25 11.80
N GLY A 209 -19.81 18.52 13.06
CA GLY A 209 -20.91 17.87 13.78
C GLY A 209 -20.59 16.67 14.68
N SER A 210 -19.33 16.25 14.89
CA SER A 210 -19.00 15.24 15.92
C SER A 210 -18.33 15.86 17.14
N ALA A 211 -18.81 15.51 18.34
CA ALA A 211 -18.23 15.94 19.62
C ALA A 211 -16.82 15.38 19.88
N GLU A 212 -16.38 14.38 19.10
CA GLU A 212 -15.10 13.71 19.28
C GLU A 212 -14.04 14.15 18.26
N PRO A 213 -12.76 14.28 18.66
CA PRO A 213 -11.68 14.64 17.77
C PRO A 213 -11.38 13.53 16.75
N ILE A 214 -10.85 13.94 15.59
CA ILE A 214 -10.33 13.00 14.59
C ILE A 214 -8.95 12.56 15.05
N GLY A 215 -8.85 11.30 15.47
CA GLY A 215 -7.59 10.67 15.87
C GLY A 215 -6.92 10.00 14.68
N ILE A 216 -5.66 10.36 14.42
CA ILE A 216 -4.84 9.80 13.36
C ILE A 216 -3.54 9.26 13.96
N GLU A 217 -3.03 8.14 13.47
CA GLU A 217 -1.73 7.62 13.93
C GLU A 217 -0.63 8.68 13.72
N ARG A 218 0.12 8.94 14.81
CA ARG A 218 1.08 10.05 14.90
C ARG A 218 2.20 9.97 13.86
N GLY A 219 2.72 8.78 13.59
CA GLY A 219 3.78 8.51 12.62
C GLY A 219 3.35 8.87 11.20
N PHE A 220 2.19 8.39 10.75
CA PHE A 220 1.63 8.73 9.45
C PHE A 220 1.38 10.24 9.34
N TRP A 221 0.80 10.84 10.37
CA TRP A 221 0.53 12.29 10.39
C TRP A 221 1.82 13.11 10.34
N SER A 222 2.84 12.72 11.12
CA SER A 222 4.15 13.38 11.11
C SER A 222 4.80 13.27 9.74
N LEU A 223 4.81 12.09 9.12
CA LEU A 223 5.39 11.93 7.78
C LEU A 223 4.65 12.75 6.72
N PHE A 224 3.34 12.88 6.85
CA PHE A 224 2.49 13.63 5.94
C PHE A 224 2.65 15.15 6.08
N THR A 225 2.88 15.66 7.29
CA THR A 225 2.85 17.11 7.59
C THR A 225 4.18 17.75 7.94
N SER A 226 5.22 16.97 8.26
CA SER A 226 6.52 17.52 8.62
C SER A 226 7.20 18.19 7.41
N ALA A 227 7.80 19.35 7.68
CA ALA A 227 8.55 20.16 6.73
C ALA A 227 9.91 20.51 7.32
N MET A 228 10.89 20.79 6.45
CA MET A 228 12.19 21.38 6.82
C MET A 228 12.18 22.85 6.39
N PRO A 229 13.08 23.71 6.91
CA PRO A 229 13.19 25.10 6.47
C PRO A 229 13.25 25.26 4.94
N ASP A 230 13.94 24.32 4.27
CA ASP A 230 14.17 24.35 2.82
C ASP A 230 13.24 23.43 2.02
N SER A 231 12.30 22.71 2.66
CA SER A 231 11.42 21.75 1.98
C SER A 231 10.00 21.75 2.51
N ARG A 232 9.02 21.80 1.59
CA ARG A 232 7.59 21.71 1.92
C ARG A 232 7.21 20.32 2.42
N SER A 233 6.18 20.27 3.28
CA SER A 233 5.58 19.00 3.71
C SER A 233 5.01 18.22 2.53
N LEU A 234 4.84 16.90 2.69
CA LEU A 234 4.20 16.07 1.69
C LEU A 234 2.78 16.59 1.38
N ARG A 235 2.00 16.91 2.42
CA ARG A 235 0.66 17.51 2.31
C ARG A 235 0.66 18.75 1.43
N ASP A 236 1.56 19.70 1.67
CA ASP A 236 1.58 20.96 0.91
C ASP A 236 2.01 20.75 -0.54
N GLN A 237 2.93 19.80 -0.79
CA GLN A 237 3.32 19.43 -2.16
C GLN A 237 2.12 18.87 -2.93
N VAL A 238 1.35 17.97 -2.31
CA VAL A 238 0.16 17.36 -2.93
C VAL A 238 -0.94 18.39 -3.14
N ARG A 239 -1.31 19.17 -2.11
CA ARG A 239 -2.30 20.24 -2.23
C ARG A 239 -1.97 21.21 -3.36
N GLN A 240 -0.72 21.66 -3.43
CA GLN A 240 -0.30 22.58 -4.49
C GLN A 240 -0.46 21.95 -5.88
N GLU A 241 -0.06 20.69 -6.04
CA GLU A 241 -0.12 20.03 -7.34
C GLU A 241 -1.56 19.73 -7.76
N ILE A 242 -2.39 19.23 -6.84
CA ILE A 242 -3.80 18.96 -7.11
C ILE A 242 -4.56 20.24 -7.45
N ARG A 243 -4.34 21.35 -6.73
CA ARG A 243 -4.95 22.63 -7.09
C ARG A 243 -4.61 23.04 -8.52
N LYS A 244 -3.34 22.94 -8.92
CA LYS A 244 -2.92 23.24 -10.30
C LYS A 244 -3.61 22.37 -11.34
N ILE A 245 -3.82 21.08 -11.05
CA ILE A 245 -4.47 20.16 -11.98
C ILE A 245 -5.98 20.47 -12.07
N ILE A 246 -6.63 20.73 -10.93
CA ILE A 246 -8.03 21.19 -10.87
C ILE A 246 -8.17 22.47 -11.70
N ASP A 247 -7.37 23.51 -11.45
CA ASP A 247 -7.40 24.77 -12.20
C ASP A 247 -7.22 24.58 -13.71
N LYS A 248 -6.37 23.63 -14.12
CA LYS A 248 -6.09 23.36 -15.52
C LYS A 248 -7.25 22.65 -16.25
N TYR A 249 -7.98 21.77 -15.56
CA TYR A 249 -8.92 20.85 -16.22
C TYR A 249 -10.39 21.02 -15.83
N SER A 250 -10.69 21.71 -14.73
CA SER A 250 -12.04 22.06 -14.28
C SER A 250 -12.67 23.07 -15.25
N GLY A 251 -13.30 22.56 -16.31
CA GLY A 251 -13.87 23.38 -17.40
C GLY A 251 -13.74 22.74 -18.78
N SER A 252 -12.96 21.66 -18.91
CA SER A 252 -12.77 20.93 -20.17
C SER A 252 -14.00 20.11 -20.62
N GLY A 253 -15.05 19.99 -19.80
CA GLY A 253 -16.21 19.14 -20.06
C GLY A 253 -15.99 17.65 -19.70
N THR A 254 -14.74 17.21 -19.61
CA THR A 254 -14.38 15.86 -19.15
C THR A 254 -14.40 15.80 -17.62
N PRO A 255 -15.11 14.84 -17.01
CA PRO A 255 -15.09 14.66 -15.56
C PRO A 255 -13.68 14.37 -15.04
N LEU A 256 -13.31 14.98 -13.91
CA LEU A 256 -12.04 14.74 -13.22
C LEU A 256 -12.25 13.75 -12.07
N SER A 257 -11.33 12.80 -11.89
CA SER A 257 -11.27 11.92 -10.71
C SER A 257 -9.90 11.98 -10.05
N LEU A 258 -9.86 11.73 -8.73
CA LEU A 258 -8.62 11.54 -7.99
C LEU A 258 -8.55 10.11 -7.46
N THR A 259 -7.59 9.34 -7.95
CA THR A 259 -7.28 8.02 -7.41
C THR A 259 -5.95 8.07 -6.67
N VAL A 260 -5.95 7.64 -5.40
CA VAL A 260 -4.76 7.55 -4.58
C VAL A 260 -4.46 6.08 -4.31
N THR A 261 -3.25 5.63 -4.60
CA THR A 261 -2.86 4.24 -4.40
C THR A 261 -1.55 4.13 -3.64
N GLY A 262 -1.41 3.03 -2.92
CA GLY A 262 -0.20 2.74 -2.20
C GLY A 262 -0.26 1.39 -1.50
N HIS A 263 0.92 0.91 -1.15
CA HIS A 263 1.12 -0.34 -0.44
C HIS A 263 1.75 -0.08 0.94
N SER A 264 1.35 -0.83 1.96
CA SER A 264 1.96 -0.76 3.30
C SER A 264 1.85 0.66 3.88
N LEU A 265 2.95 1.30 4.31
CA LEU A 265 2.96 2.74 4.68
C LEU A 265 2.30 3.64 3.62
N GLY A 266 2.51 3.36 2.33
CA GLY A 266 1.92 4.13 1.24
C GLY A 266 0.39 4.07 1.22
N ALA A 267 -0.21 2.97 1.67
CA ALA A 267 -1.66 2.86 1.81
C ALA A 267 -2.21 3.78 2.91
N ALA A 268 -1.49 3.93 4.03
CA ALA A 268 -1.89 4.86 5.07
C ALA A 268 -1.83 6.32 4.60
N LEU A 269 -0.72 6.68 3.91
CA LEU A 269 -0.59 8.00 3.28
C LEU A 269 -1.67 8.25 2.22
N ALA A 270 -2.13 7.20 1.52
CA ALA A 270 -3.18 7.32 0.54
C ALA A 270 -4.52 7.75 1.16
N VAL A 271 -4.90 7.13 2.29
CA VAL A 271 -6.10 7.51 3.06
C VAL A 271 -5.99 8.95 3.57
N LEU A 272 -4.85 9.33 4.16
CA LEU A 272 -4.63 10.70 4.63
C LEU A 272 -4.70 11.73 3.51
N THR A 273 -4.13 11.41 2.36
CA THR A 273 -4.13 12.29 1.18
C THR A 273 -5.55 12.51 0.67
N ALA A 274 -6.35 11.45 0.55
CA ALA A 274 -7.72 11.57 0.08
C ALA A 274 -8.56 12.43 1.04
N TYR A 275 -8.50 12.12 2.34
CA TYR A 275 -9.18 12.91 3.37
C TYR A 275 -8.78 14.40 3.34
N ASP A 276 -7.48 14.67 3.24
CA ASP A 276 -6.94 16.02 3.23
C ASP A 276 -7.43 16.83 2.03
N ILE A 277 -7.39 16.24 0.83
CA ILE A 277 -7.78 16.91 -0.41
C ILE A 277 -9.28 17.20 -0.44
N THR A 278 -10.13 16.24 -0.08
CA THR A 278 -11.60 16.45 -0.05
C THR A 278 -12.05 17.38 1.08
N THR A 279 -11.20 17.59 2.07
CA THR A 279 -11.44 18.56 3.14
C THR A 279 -10.92 19.95 2.76
N ALA A 280 -9.79 20.04 2.08
CA ALA A 280 -9.14 21.31 1.74
C ALA A 280 -9.77 22.02 0.53
N PHE A 281 -10.36 21.29 -0.41
CA PHE A 281 -10.94 21.85 -1.63
C PHE A 281 -12.44 21.51 -1.73
N GLU A 282 -13.28 22.54 -1.80
CA GLU A 282 -14.73 22.37 -2.02
C GLU A 282 -15.05 21.82 -3.41
N ASP A 283 -14.21 22.14 -4.39
CA ASP A 283 -14.28 21.67 -5.77
C ASP A 283 -13.40 20.42 -6.02
N ALA A 284 -13.06 19.67 -4.96
CA ALA A 284 -12.32 18.42 -5.09
C ALA A 284 -13.09 17.43 -6.00
N PRO A 285 -12.40 16.75 -6.94
CA PRO A 285 -13.02 15.67 -7.69
C PRO A 285 -13.36 14.48 -6.79
N MET A 286 -14.18 13.55 -7.30
CA MET A 286 -14.44 12.27 -6.62
C MET A 286 -13.10 11.58 -6.30
N ALA A 287 -12.88 11.31 -5.01
CA ALA A 287 -11.65 10.74 -4.50
C ALA A 287 -11.83 9.25 -4.14
N THR A 288 -10.92 8.43 -4.65
CA THR A 288 -10.91 6.98 -4.42
C THR A 288 -9.53 6.54 -3.96
N VAL A 289 -9.47 5.72 -2.92
CA VAL A 289 -8.25 5.09 -2.42
C VAL A 289 -8.25 3.62 -2.80
N MET A 290 -7.23 3.18 -3.52
CA MET A 290 -6.97 1.77 -3.84
C MET A 290 -5.71 1.34 -3.08
N SER A 291 -5.91 0.69 -1.93
CA SER A 291 -4.84 0.41 -0.98
C SER A 291 -4.52 -1.09 -0.88
N PHE A 292 -3.23 -1.42 -0.78
CA PHE A 292 -2.76 -2.81 -0.68
C PHE A 292 -2.02 -3.00 0.65
N GLY A 293 -2.41 -4.00 1.44
CA GLY A 293 -1.70 -4.32 2.69
C GLY A 293 -1.62 -3.15 3.67
N GLY A 294 -2.60 -2.23 3.65
CA GLY A 294 -2.55 -1.02 4.45
C GLY A 294 -2.83 -1.26 5.94
N PRO A 295 -2.04 -0.68 6.87
CA PRO A 295 -2.36 -0.65 8.28
C PRO A 295 -3.59 0.24 8.56
N ARG A 296 -4.12 0.17 9.78
CA ARG A 296 -5.18 1.08 10.25
C ARG A 296 -4.60 2.47 10.48
N VAL A 297 -5.34 3.48 10.05
CA VAL A 297 -4.84 4.87 9.93
C VAL A 297 -5.34 5.77 11.05
N GLY A 298 -6.55 5.53 11.55
CA GLY A 298 -7.18 6.41 12.55
C GLY A 298 -8.42 5.81 13.18
N ASN A 299 -9.13 6.65 13.94
CA ASN A 299 -10.33 6.27 14.69
C ASN A 299 -11.62 6.35 13.85
N ALA A 300 -12.75 6.04 14.49
CA ALA A 300 -14.07 6.09 13.85
C ALA A 300 -14.47 7.51 13.37
N SER A 301 -13.92 8.57 13.97
CA SER A 301 -14.15 9.94 13.51
C SER A 301 -13.45 10.23 12.18
N LEU A 302 -12.25 9.68 11.93
CA LEU A 302 -11.61 9.74 10.61
C LEU A 302 -12.46 9.01 9.55
N ARG A 303 -12.98 7.81 9.89
CA ARG A 303 -13.89 7.05 9.02
C ARG A 303 -15.11 7.88 8.63
N ARG A 304 -15.83 8.42 9.62
CA ARG A 304 -17.01 9.27 9.39
C ARG A 304 -16.67 10.50 8.56
N GLY A 305 -15.53 11.13 8.79
CA GLY A 305 -15.07 12.27 8.00
C GLY A 305 -14.89 11.94 6.52
N LEU A 306 -14.31 10.78 6.20
CA LEU A 306 -14.18 10.29 4.82
C LEU A 306 -15.55 9.98 4.19
N GLU A 307 -16.45 9.33 4.92
CA GLU A 307 -17.80 9.01 4.46
C GLU A 307 -18.63 10.27 4.17
N GLN A 308 -18.56 11.29 5.04
CA GLN A 308 -19.21 12.59 4.84
C GLN A 308 -18.71 13.34 3.60
N LYS A 309 -17.45 13.10 3.22
CA LYS A 309 -16.83 13.66 2.01
C LYS A 309 -17.02 12.77 0.79
N GLU A 310 -17.85 11.73 0.89
CA GLU A 310 -18.09 10.71 -0.14
C GLU A 310 -16.80 10.07 -0.68
N THR A 311 -15.73 10.09 0.11
CA THR A 311 -14.43 9.52 -0.28
C THR A 311 -14.51 8.00 -0.19
N LYS A 312 -14.12 7.33 -1.27
CA LYS A 312 -14.23 5.88 -1.38
C LYS A 312 -12.88 5.25 -1.07
N VAL A 313 -12.87 4.22 -0.23
CA VAL A 313 -11.65 3.51 0.15
C VAL A 313 -11.87 2.02 -0.06
N LEU A 314 -11.11 1.42 -0.97
CA LEU A 314 -11.03 -0.02 -1.16
C LEU A 314 -9.69 -0.53 -0.59
N ARG A 315 -9.79 -1.44 0.36
CA ARG A 315 -8.67 -2.10 1.03
C ARG A 315 -8.52 -3.50 0.49
N ILE A 316 -7.47 -3.74 -0.27
CA ILE A 316 -7.07 -5.08 -0.67
C ILE A 316 -6.26 -5.66 0.50
N VAL A 317 -6.81 -6.71 1.11
CA VAL A 317 -6.32 -7.29 2.37
C VAL A 317 -5.96 -8.76 2.18
N ASN A 318 -4.70 -9.13 2.38
CA ASN A 318 -4.32 -10.53 2.54
C ASN A 318 -4.65 -10.96 3.98
N THR A 319 -5.47 -11.99 4.12
CA THR A 319 -5.90 -12.52 5.44
C THR A 319 -4.75 -13.04 6.30
N GLN A 320 -3.64 -13.43 5.66
CA GLN A 320 -2.41 -13.90 6.30
C GLN A 320 -1.43 -12.77 6.64
N ASP A 321 -1.66 -11.56 6.13
CA ASP A 321 -0.86 -10.40 6.47
C ASP A 321 -1.30 -9.83 7.83
N ILE A 322 -0.36 -9.67 8.74
CA ILE A 322 -0.60 -9.07 10.07
C ILE A 322 -0.65 -7.55 10.00
N ILE A 323 -0.04 -6.94 8.99
CA ILE A 323 0.06 -5.48 8.87
C ILE A 323 -1.33 -4.85 8.71
N THR A 324 -2.24 -5.54 8.04
CA THR A 324 -3.64 -5.07 7.89
C THR A 324 -4.44 -5.05 9.20
N LYS A 325 -3.91 -5.68 10.26
CA LYS A 325 -4.54 -5.84 11.57
C LYS A 325 -3.94 -4.92 12.64
N VAL A 326 -3.01 -4.04 12.28
CA VAL A 326 -2.36 -3.09 13.20
C VAL A 326 -2.59 -1.65 12.74
N PRO A 327 -2.57 -0.66 13.66
CA PRO A 327 -2.46 -0.78 15.12
C PRO A 327 -3.80 -1.16 15.79
N GLY A 328 -3.72 -1.69 17.02
CA GLY A 328 -4.85 -1.82 17.95
C GLY A 328 -5.84 -2.99 17.73
N PHE A 329 -6.90 -2.99 18.53
CA PHE A 329 -8.09 -3.85 18.38
C PHE A 329 -9.22 -3.07 17.69
N VAL A 330 -10.09 -3.75 16.93
CA VAL A 330 -11.22 -3.13 16.22
C VAL A 330 -12.41 -2.99 17.16
N VAL A 331 -13.10 -1.85 17.10
CA VAL A 331 -14.48 -1.71 17.60
C VAL A 331 -15.39 -1.64 16.38
N ASP A 332 -16.09 -2.74 16.10
CA ASP A 332 -17.22 -2.75 15.16
C ASP A 332 -18.47 -2.24 15.90
N ASP A 333 -19.19 -1.27 15.34
CA ASP A 333 -20.42 -0.63 15.89
C ASP A 333 -21.59 -0.90 14.91
N PRO A 334 -22.93 -0.88 15.22
CA PRO A 334 -23.64 -0.51 16.44
C PRO A 334 -24.86 -1.42 16.84
N GLU A 335 -24.98 -2.68 16.36
CA GLU A 335 -26.20 -3.49 16.63
C GLU A 335 -26.19 -4.28 17.94
N HIS A 336 -25.03 -4.43 18.59
CA HIS A 336 -24.93 -5.10 19.90
C HIS A 336 -24.90 -4.13 21.10
N SER A 337 -25.02 -2.82 20.86
CA SER A 337 -24.91 -1.81 21.92
C SER A 337 -26.19 -1.59 22.73
N ALA A 338 -27.33 -2.18 22.37
CA ALA A 338 -28.55 -2.05 23.16
C ALA A 338 -28.51 -2.87 24.46
N ALA A 339 -27.70 -3.94 24.51
CA ALA A 339 -27.59 -4.79 25.71
C ALA A 339 -26.41 -4.42 26.62
N ALA A 340 -25.46 -3.61 26.15
CA ALA A 340 -24.29 -3.15 26.91
C ALA A 340 -24.43 -1.69 27.41
N ALA A 341 -25.60 -1.06 27.22
CA ALA A 341 -25.89 0.31 27.65
C ALA A 341 -26.17 0.44 29.17
N ALA A 342 -25.51 -0.37 29.99
CA ALA A 342 -25.72 -0.40 31.44
C ALA A 342 -24.45 -0.18 32.28
N GLU A 343 -23.27 0.06 31.70
CA GLU A 343 -22.10 0.51 32.49
C GLU A 343 -21.43 1.76 31.90
N GLU A 344 -21.63 2.86 32.62
CA GLU A 344 -21.00 4.18 32.49
C GLU A 344 -19.49 4.12 32.76
N ASN A 345 -18.65 4.35 31.73
CA ASN A 345 -17.48 5.27 31.72
C ASN A 345 -16.54 5.19 30.49
N ASP A 346 -16.79 4.31 29.51
CA ASP A 346 -15.80 3.99 28.46
C ASP A 346 -15.96 4.74 27.12
N GLY A 347 -16.64 5.89 27.11
CA GLY A 347 -16.85 6.69 25.89
C GLY A 347 -15.53 7.20 25.27
N TRP A 348 -14.58 7.63 26.10
CA TRP A 348 -13.29 8.14 25.63
C TRP A 348 -12.36 7.04 25.10
N LEU A 349 -12.42 5.84 25.67
CA LEU A 349 -11.63 4.67 25.24
C LEU A 349 -12.03 4.22 23.82
N ARG A 350 -13.32 4.28 23.48
CA ARG A 350 -13.82 4.01 22.12
C ARG A 350 -13.29 5.02 21.09
N SER A 351 -13.12 6.28 21.49
CA SER A 351 -12.59 7.34 20.63
C SER A 351 -11.11 7.13 20.25
N TRP A 352 -10.37 6.35 21.07
CA TRP A 352 -8.96 6.02 20.86
C TRP A 352 -8.75 4.66 20.17
N ALA A 353 -9.83 3.93 19.89
CA ALA A 353 -9.75 2.68 19.16
C ALA A 353 -9.58 2.92 17.66
N TYR A 354 -8.72 2.11 17.03
CA TYR A 354 -8.56 2.14 15.58
C TYR A 354 -9.78 1.55 14.89
N ALA A 355 -10.09 2.09 13.72
CA ALA A 355 -11.24 1.70 12.94
C ALA A 355 -10.81 1.27 11.54
N ASP A 356 -11.40 0.19 11.03
CA ASP A 356 -11.25 -0.21 9.63
C ASP A 356 -11.97 0.78 8.71
N ILE A 357 -11.23 1.47 7.85
CA ILE A 357 -11.76 2.54 6.99
C ILE A 357 -12.00 1.99 5.58
N GLY A 358 -13.23 2.08 5.08
CA GLY A 358 -13.58 1.66 3.72
C GLY A 358 -14.06 0.21 3.62
N ARG A 359 -14.15 -0.27 2.38
CA ARG A 359 -14.57 -1.64 2.03
C ARG A 359 -13.35 -2.53 1.83
N GLU A 360 -13.46 -3.79 2.24
CA GLU A 360 -12.36 -4.75 2.12
C GLU A 360 -12.61 -5.76 0.99
N LEU A 361 -11.60 -5.93 0.14
CA LEU A 361 -11.45 -7.12 -0.71
C LEU A 361 -10.48 -8.06 -0.02
N ARG A 362 -11.01 -9.15 0.55
CA ARG A 362 -10.21 -10.12 1.32
C ARG A 362 -9.66 -11.21 0.40
N LEU A 363 -8.33 -11.29 0.35
CA LEU A 363 -7.60 -12.29 -0.40
C LEU A 363 -7.25 -13.46 0.51
N SER A 364 -7.51 -14.68 0.01
CA SER A 364 -7.20 -15.93 0.70
C SER A 364 -6.21 -16.74 -0.15
N GLY A 365 -4.94 -16.74 0.23
CA GLY A 365 -3.89 -17.57 -0.40
C GLY A 365 -3.63 -18.88 0.35
N GLN A 366 -2.81 -19.77 -0.22
CA GLN A 366 -2.24 -20.90 0.52
C GLN A 366 -1.39 -20.39 1.70
N LYS A 367 -1.41 -21.10 2.83
CA LYS A 367 -0.62 -20.73 4.04
C LYS A 367 0.87 -20.69 3.69
N THR A 368 1.48 -19.51 3.68
CA THR A 368 2.95 -19.41 3.66
C THR A 368 3.45 -19.14 5.08
N ALA A 369 4.56 -19.78 5.46
CA ALA A 369 5.12 -19.67 6.81
C ALA A 369 5.86 -18.34 7.07
N ASN A 370 5.94 -17.43 6.09
CA ASN A 370 6.75 -16.22 6.16
C ASN A 370 5.89 -14.95 5.99
N VAL A 371 5.68 -14.23 7.10
CA VAL A 371 4.87 -12.99 7.17
C VAL A 371 5.39 -11.91 6.22
N VAL A 372 6.71 -11.80 6.01
CA VAL A 372 7.32 -10.83 5.08
C VAL A 372 6.95 -11.14 3.63
N ALA A 373 6.86 -12.42 3.28
CA ALA A 373 6.44 -12.84 1.94
C ALA A 373 4.96 -12.55 1.71
N CYS A 374 4.10 -12.75 2.71
CA CYS A 374 2.66 -12.44 2.62
C CYS A 374 2.35 -10.95 2.45
N HIS A 375 3.26 -10.07 2.88
CA HIS A 375 3.12 -8.62 2.79
C HIS A 375 3.79 -8.02 1.53
N ASP A 376 4.38 -8.82 0.64
CA ASP A 376 4.93 -8.27 -0.61
C ASP A 376 3.81 -7.85 -1.56
N LEU A 377 3.91 -6.65 -2.15
CA LEU A 377 2.90 -6.14 -3.09
C LEU A 377 2.67 -7.09 -4.27
N SER A 378 3.71 -7.80 -4.74
CA SER A 378 3.57 -8.76 -5.83
C SER A 378 2.65 -9.92 -5.44
N VAL A 379 2.72 -10.39 -4.19
CA VAL A 379 1.81 -11.43 -3.68
C VAL A 379 0.37 -10.94 -3.68
N TYR A 380 0.12 -9.68 -3.31
CA TYR A 380 -1.23 -9.10 -3.40
C TYR A 380 -1.75 -9.09 -4.84
N LEU A 381 -0.92 -8.68 -5.80
CA LEU A 381 -1.31 -8.58 -7.20
C LEU A 381 -1.52 -9.97 -7.83
N ASP A 382 -0.69 -10.94 -7.48
CA ASP A 382 -0.87 -12.33 -7.90
C ASP A 382 -2.17 -12.93 -7.36
N LEU A 383 -2.49 -12.69 -6.08
CA LEU A 383 -3.72 -13.17 -5.46
C LEU A 383 -4.97 -12.51 -6.08
N VAL A 384 -4.94 -11.20 -6.35
CA VAL A 384 -6.04 -10.51 -7.06
C VAL A 384 -6.21 -11.09 -8.47
N ASN A 385 -5.10 -11.34 -9.18
CA ASN A 385 -5.16 -11.88 -10.52
C ASN A 385 -5.80 -13.29 -10.55
N GLN A 386 -5.47 -14.13 -9.56
CA GLN A 386 -6.00 -15.49 -9.42
C GLN A 386 -7.51 -15.56 -9.15
N LEU A 387 -8.10 -14.54 -8.51
CA LEU A 387 -9.55 -14.52 -8.22
C LEU A 387 -10.41 -14.54 -9.49
N GLY A 388 -9.89 -14.07 -10.62
CA GLY A 388 -10.60 -14.13 -11.91
C GLY A 388 -10.60 -15.52 -12.58
N ASP A 389 -9.69 -16.42 -12.20
CA ASP A 389 -9.55 -17.74 -12.83
C ASP A 389 -10.33 -18.84 -12.10
N THR A 390 -10.65 -18.66 -10.81
CA THR A 390 -11.37 -19.67 -10.00
C THR A 390 -12.80 -19.95 -10.47
N ASP A 391 -13.47 -19.01 -11.16
CA ASP A 391 -14.82 -19.23 -11.72
C ASP A 391 -14.81 -19.74 -13.17
N LYS A 392 -13.71 -19.57 -13.91
CA LYS A 392 -13.53 -20.22 -15.23
C LYS A 392 -13.37 -21.74 -15.10
N ASN A 393 -12.79 -22.21 -13.99
CA ASN A 393 -12.70 -23.65 -13.72
C ASN A 393 -13.98 -24.27 -13.16
N LYS A 394 -14.89 -23.48 -12.56
CA LYS A 394 -16.23 -23.99 -12.18
C LYS A 394 -17.16 -24.13 -13.39
N SER A 395 -17.00 -23.29 -14.41
CA SER A 395 -17.82 -23.33 -15.64
C SER A 395 -17.40 -24.41 -16.64
N LEU A 396 -16.26 -25.08 -16.43
CA LEU A 396 -15.79 -26.20 -17.26
C LEU A 396 -16.13 -27.59 -16.69
N VAL A 397 -16.77 -27.67 -15.53
CA VAL A 397 -17.35 -28.93 -15.04
C VAL A 397 -18.72 -29.10 -15.70
N LYS A 398 -18.77 -29.84 -16.80
CA LYS A 398 -20.04 -30.31 -17.40
C LYS A 398 -20.90 -30.98 -16.32
N PRO A 399 -22.22 -30.74 -16.27
CA PRO A 399 -23.09 -31.52 -15.43
C PRO A 399 -23.10 -32.96 -15.97
N GLU A 400 -22.58 -33.92 -15.21
CA GLU A 400 -22.81 -35.33 -15.49
C GLU A 400 -24.32 -35.60 -15.43
N LEU A 401 -24.87 -35.87 -16.60
CA LEU A 401 -26.26 -36.24 -16.80
C LEU A 401 -26.44 -37.71 -16.37
N HIS A 402 -27.12 -37.90 -15.24
CA HIS A 402 -27.92 -39.07 -14.83
C HIS A 402 -27.42 -40.49 -15.12
N SER A 403 -27.29 -41.28 -14.04
CA SER A 403 -27.89 -42.63 -13.99
C SER A 403 -28.72 -42.78 -12.73
N ARG A 404 -30.04 -42.82 -12.89
CA ARG A 404 -31.02 -43.18 -11.85
C ARG A 404 -30.74 -44.61 -11.37
N PRO A 405 -30.83 -44.94 -10.08
CA PRO A 405 -30.89 -46.33 -9.67
C PRO A 405 -32.25 -46.92 -10.06
N GLU A 406 -32.20 -48.07 -10.72
CA GLU A 406 -33.36 -48.86 -11.13
C GLU A 406 -34.21 -49.26 -9.93
N TRP A 407 -35.53 -49.20 -10.13
CA TRP A 407 -36.52 -49.73 -9.20
C TRP A 407 -36.44 -51.26 -9.18
N VAL A 408 -36.06 -51.84 -8.04
CA VAL A 408 -36.16 -53.28 -7.79
C VAL A 408 -37.63 -53.65 -7.60
N GLN A 409 -38.20 -54.38 -8.58
CA GLN A 409 -39.48 -55.07 -8.45
C GLN A 409 -39.28 -56.41 -7.71
N PRO A 410 -40.28 -56.90 -6.95
CA PRO A 410 -40.13 -58.05 -6.08
C PRO A 410 -40.24 -59.39 -6.82
N VAL A 411 -39.40 -60.36 -6.44
CA VAL A 411 -39.41 -61.74 -6.94
C VAL A 411 -40.46 -62.56 -6.16
N PRO A 412 -41.28 -63.40 -6.81
CA PRO A 412 -42.25 -64.26 -6.13
C PRO A 412 -41.57 -65.49 -5.49
N ILE A 413 -42.05 -65.85 -4.30
CA ILE A 413 -41.69 -67.08 -3.58
C ILE A 413 -42.36 -68.27 -4.26
N ILE A 414 -41.55 -69.23 -4.73
CA ILE A 414 -41.97 -70.62 -4.96
C ILE A 414 -40.92 -71.53 -4.31
N CYS A 415 -41.16 -71.88 -3.04
CA CYS A 415 -41.21 -73.21 -2.44
C CYS A 415 -41.23 -73.06 -0.91
#